data_AF-A0A1Y5TEG7-F1
#
_entry.id   AF-A0A1Y5TEG7-F1
#
_cell.length_a   1.000
_cell.length_b   1.000
_cell.length_c   1.000
_cell.angle_alpha   90.00
_cell.angle_beta   90.00
_cell.angle_gamma   90.00
#
_symmetry.space_group_name_H-M   'P 1'
#
loop_
_entity.id
_entity.type
_entity.pdbx_description
1 polymer ?
#
loop_
_entity_poly.entity_id
_entity_poly.type
_entity_poly.pdbx_seq_one_letter_code
_entity_poly.pdbx_strand_id
1 'polypeptide(L)'
;MRIVFMNPNSSSSMTESIDATAQDVFPEAEIVGWTNTTGPATIEGPVDGDAVVPWLTDMVPTAADWGAQAMIVACFDDTGLAEVRARAQCPVLGIGQASYHFAALQGTCFAVLTSVDVAIPVLEGNIRQNGFAEVSLPVMACGLSPQVLEDGSDATLARVRTRIDDLEAAGADSIILGCAGTSRHREILQRTTKVRLIDGVRAATWLAGALIAERTFQAS
;
A
#
# COMPACT_ATOMS: atom_id res chain seq x y z
N MET A 1 15.95 3.42 12.45
CA MET A 1 14.49 3.29 12.61
C MET A 1 14.13 1.83 12.44
N ARG A 2 13.14 1.29 13.16
CA ARG A 2 12.63 -0.08 12.99
C ARG A 2 11.21 -0.06 12.46
N ILE A 3 10.98 -0.56 11.25
CA ILE A 3 9.66 -0.55 10.60
C ILE A 3 9.32 -1.97 10.16
N VAL A 4 8.15 -2.45 10.57
CA VAL A 4 7.64 -3.76 10.14
C VAL A 4 6.54 -3.60 9.10
N PHE A 5 6.65 -4.32 8.00
CA PHE A 5 5.59 -4.44 6.99
C PHE A 5 4.89 -5.78 7.16
N MET A 6 3.62 -5.76 7.55
CA MET A 6 2.80 -6.94 7.71
C MET A 6 2.08 -7.19 6.38
N ASN A 7 2.59 -8.13 5.59
CA ASN A 7 1.90 -8.65 4.42
C ASN A 7 0.88 -9.71 4.87
N PRO A 8 -0.42 -9.41 4.79
CA PRO A 8 -1.45 -10.34 5.28
C PRO A 8 -1.72 -11.53 4.34
N ASN A 9 -1.13 -11.58 3.14
CA ASN A 9 -1.21 -12.74 2.26
C ASN A 9 0.00 -13.68 2.43
N SER A 10 -0.08 -14.86 1.83
CA SER A 10 0.96 -15.90 1.94
C SER A 10 2.08 -15.81 0.88
N SER A 11 2.09 -14.77 0.03
CA SER A 11 3.13 -14.57 -0.98
C SER A 11 4.42 -14.00 -0.36
N SER A 12 5.42 -14.86 -0.20
CA SER A 12 6.76 -14.42 0.23
C SER A 12 7.44 -13.50 -0.79
N SER A 13 7.24 -13.73 -2.10
CA SER A 13 7.82 -12.87 -3.13
C SER A 13 7.25 -11.45 -3.08
N MET A 14 5.97 -11.31 -2.70
CA MET A 14 5.36 -10.00 -2.48
C MET A 14 6.00 -9.30 -1.27
N THR A 15 6.21 -10.03 -0.18
CA THR A 15 6.91 -9.52 1.01
C THR A 15 8.33 -9.06 0.66
N GLU A 16 9.09 -9.85 -0.09
CA GLU A 16 10.44 -9.49 -0.56
C GLU A 16 10.43 -8.21 -1.42
N SER A 17 9.41 -8.06 -2.28
CA SER A 17 9.22 -6.85 -3.09
C SER A 17 8.89 -5.61 -2.26
N ILE A 18 8.08 -5.78 -1.21
CA ILE A 18 7.74 -4.72 -0.25
C ILE A 18 9.00 -4.28 0.49
N ASP A 19 9.77 -5.24 1.01
CA ASP A 19 11.01 -4.98 1.75
C ASP A 19 12.04 -4.25 0.90
N ALA A 20 12.29 -4.73 -0.32
CA ALA A 20 13.21 -4.09 -1.25
C ALA A 20 12.81 -2.63 -1.55
N THR A 21 11.50 -2.40 -1.76
CA THR A 21 10.99 -1.06 -2.05
C THR A 21 11.10 -0.13 -0.85
N ALA A 22 10.76 -0.62 0.34
CA ALA A 22 10.86 0.17 1.55
C ALA A 22 12.33 0.46 1.92
N GLN A 23 13.23 -0.52 1.73
CA GLN A 23 14.66 -0.36 1.97
C GLN A 23 15.32 0.67 1.04
N ASP A 24 14.88 0.76 -0.22
CA ASP A 24 15.31 1.81 -1.16
C ASP A 24 14.95 3.22 -0.66
N VAL A 25 13.84 3.37 0.04
CA VAL A 25 13.38 4.66 0.59
C VAL A 25 14.20 5.10 1.81
N PHE A 26 14.49 4.19 2.75
CA PHE A 26 15.34 4.45 3.92
C PHE A 26 16.43 3.37 4.06
N PRO A 27 17.56 3.50 3.36
CA PRO A 27 18.63 2.51 3.38
C PRO A 27 19.23 2.23 4.76
N GLU A 28 19.16 3.18 5.69
CA GLU A 28 19.64 3.08 7.07
C GLU A 28 18.61 2.54 8.07
N ALA A 29 17.35 2.36 7.65
CA ALA A 29 16.34 1.76 8.51
C ALA A 29 16.48 0.24 8.55
N GLU A 30 16.15 -0.35 9.70
CA GLU A 30 15.94 -1.79 9.85
C GLU A 30 14.48 -2.07 9.46
N ILE A 31 14.30 -2.57 8.24
CA ILE A 31 12.99 -2.89 7.66
C ILE A 31 12.85 -4.41 7.61
N VAL A 32 11.68 -4.89 8.01
CA VAL A 32 11.35 -6.33 7.95
C VAL A 32 9.92 -6.54 7.48
N GLY A 33 9.76 -7.41 6.50
CA GLY A 33 8.48 -7.87 6.01
C GLY A 33 8.07 -9.19 6.67
N TRP A 34 6.82 -9.29 7.08
CA TRP A 34 6.22 -10.51 7.63
C TRP A 34 5.15 -11.03 6.71
N THR A 35 5.26 -12.31 6.35
CA THR A 35 4.30 -13.01 5.49
C THR A 35 3.33 -13.82 6.35
N ASN A 36 2.03 -13.69 6.10
CA ASN A 36 1.04 -14.58 6.68
C ASN A 36 1.02 -15.92 5.94
N THR A 37 1.87 -16.86 6.35
CA THR A 37 1.99 -18.18 5.69
C THR A 37 0.74 -19.06 5.79
N THR A 38 -0.24 -18.68 6.63
CA THR A 38 -1.54 -19.36 6.77
C THR A 38 -2.69 -18.64 6.07
N GLY A 39 -2.42 -17.46 5.50
CA GLY A 39 -3.40 -16.64 4.80
C GLY A 39 -3.63 -17.04 3.34
N PRO A 40 -4.57 -16.39 2.66
CA PRO A 40 -4.78 -16.60 1.22
C PRO A 40 -3.55 -16.14 0.43
N ALA A 41 -3.38 -16.66 -0.79
CA ALA A 41 -2.27 -16.26 -1.67
C ALA A 41 -2.36 -14.79 -2.08
N THR A 42 -3.59 -14.30 -2.28
CA THR A 42 -3.91 -12.91 -2.61
C THR A 42 -5.11 -12.46 -1.80
N ILE A 43 -5.28 -11.15 -1.63
CA ILE A 43 -6.48 -10.55 -1.07
C ILE A 43 -7.20 -9.85 -2.22
N GLU A 44 -8.41 -10.29 -2.52
CA GLU A 44 -9.19 -9.80 -3.66
C GLU A 44 -10.56 -9.27 -3.23
N GLY A 45 -10.70 -8.82 -1.97
CA GLY A 45 -11.89 -8.13 -1.50
C GLY A 45 -12.22 -8.40 -0.04
N PRO A 46 -13.45 -8.02 0.39
CA PRO A 46 -13.83 -8.01 1.80
C PRO A 46 -13.69 -9.35 2.51
N VAL A 47 -14.07 -10.45 1.85
CA VAL A 47 -14.04 -11.80 2.47
C VAL A 47 -12.61 -12.22 2.79
N ASP A 48 -11.69 -12.04 1.86
CA ASP A 48 -10.27 -12.34 2.08
C ASP A 48 -9.67 -11.40 3.12
N GLY A 49 -10.08 -10.13 3.09
CA GLY A 49 -9.68 -9.12 4.06
C GLY A 49 -10.08 -9.48 5.50
N ASP A 50 -11.36 -9.77 5.73
CA ASP A 50 -11.86 -10.12 7.06
C ASP A 50 -11.15 -11.36 7.64
N ALA A 51 -10.80 -12.32 6.77
CA ALA A 51 -10.14 -13.57 7.16
C ALA A 51 -8.71 -13.37 7.70
N VAL A 52 -8.00 -12.30 7.32
CA VAL A 52 -6.61 -12.05 7.72
C VAL A 52 -6.46 -11.11 8.92
N VAL A 53 -7.56 -10.43 9.33
CA VAL A 53 -7.55 -9.51 10.49
C VAL A 53 -7.04 -10.18 11.78
N PRO A 54 -7.46 -11.42 12.14
CA PRO A 54 -6.93 -12.09 13.34
C PRO A 54 -5.41 -12.16 13.34
N TRP A 55 -4.81 -12.62 12.23
CA TRP A 55 -3.36 -12.70 12.07
C TRP A 55 -2.69 -11.34 12.24
N LEU A 56 -3.19 -10.30 11.57
CA LEU A 56 -2.65 -8.94 11.69
C LEU A 56 -2.63 -8.46 13.15
N THR A 57 -3.71 -8.71 13.88
CA THR A 57 -3.82 -8.27 15.27
C THR A 57 -3.00 -9.13 16.25
N ASP A 58 -2.77 -10.40 15.94
CA ASP A 58 -1.97 -11.33 16.73
C ASP A 58 -0.46 -11.06 16.57
N MET A 59 -0.04 -10.44 15.46
CA MET A 59 1.35 -10.04 15.22
C MET A 59 1.76 -8.77 15.98
N VAL A 60 0.81 -7.99 16.51
CA VAL A 60 1.10 -6.71 17.21
C VAL A 60 2.03 -6.88 18.42
N PRO A 61 1.81 -7.84 19.33
CA PRO A 61 2.75 -8.09 20.44
C PRO A 61 4.15 -8.50 19.95
N THR A 62 4.23 -9.35 18.93
CA THR A 62 5.51 -9.74 18.33
C THR A 62 6.26 -8.54 17.76
N ALA A 63 5.54 -7.60 17.12
CA ALA A 63 6.13 -6.37 16.59
C ALA A 63 6.63 -5.44 17.71
N ALA A 64 5.88 -5.38 18.81
CA ALA A 64 6.32 -4.64 20.00
C ALA A 64 7.59 -5.25 20.62
N ASP A 65 7.64 -6.58 20.78
CA ASP A 65 8.81 -7.29 21.33
C ASP A 65 10.06 -7.14 20.46
N TRP A 66 9.88 -7.07 19.14
CA TRP A 66 10.96 -6.77 18.19
C TRP A 66 11.44 -5.30 18.27
N GLY A 67 10.66 -4.43 18.91
CA GLY A 67 10.95 -3.00 19.03
C GLY A 67 10.56 -2.20 17.79
N ALA A 68 9.47 -2.58 17.11
CA ALA A 68 8.93 -1.82 16.00
C ALA A 68 8.60 -0.38 16.42
N GLN A 69 9.13 0.59 15.69
CA GLN A 69 8.84 2.01 15.87
C GLN A 69 7.69 2.48 14.98
N ALA A 70 7.34 1.72 13.94
CA ALA A 70 6.09 1.83 13.18
C ALA A 70 5.71 0.46 12.61
N MET A 71 4.41 0.23 12.43
CA MET A 71 3.85 -0.97 11.80
C MET A 71 3.06 -0.58 10.54
N ILE A 72 3.27 -1.30 9.45
CA ILE A 72 2.61 -1.03 8.17
C ILE A 72 1.74 -2.23 7.79
N VAL A 73 0.46 -2.00 7.53
CA VAL A 73 -0.43 -2.98 6.88
C VAL A 73 -0.15 -2.93 5.38
N ALA A 74 0.54 -3.95 4.86
CA ALA A 74 1.00 -4.00 3.47
C ALA A 74 -0.05 -4.60 2.52
N CYS A 75 -1.30 -4.15 2.66
CA CYS A 75 -2.41 -4.45 1.76
C CYS A 75 -3.10 -3.15 1.40
N PHE A 76 -3.38 -2.93 0.11
CA PHE A 76 -3.92 -1.65 -0.37
C PHE A 76 -5.36 -1.40 0.11
N ASP A 77 -6.09 -2.47 0.43
CA ASP A 77 -7.41 -2.41 1.04
C ASP A 77 -7.38 -1.89 2.49
N ASP A 78 -6.18 -1.69 3.07
CA ASP A 78 -5.96 -1.27 4.46
C ASP A 78 -6.70 -2.16 5.48
N THR A 79 -6.92 -3.42 5.12
CA THR A 79 -7.62 -4.41 5.93
C THR A 79 -7.04 -4.52 7.34
N GLY A 80 -7.89 -4.49 8.36
CA GLY A 80 -7.46 -4.64 9.75
C GLY A 80 -6.70 -3.43 10.32
N LEU A 81 -6.56 -2.34 9.56
CA LEU A 81 -5.74 -1.20 9.97
C LEU A 81 -6.23 -0.57 11.29
N ALA A 82 -7.54 -0.42 11.45
CA ALA A 82 -8.11 0.17 12.67
C ALA A 82 -7.88 -0.74 13.88
N GLU A 83 -8.00 -2.05 13.70
CA GLU A 83 -7.85 -3.09 14.71
C GLU A 83 -6.40 -3.21 15.18
N VAL A 84 -5.44 -3.20 14.25
CA VAL A 84 -4.01 -3.17 14.55
C VAL A 84 -3.67 -1.87 15.29
N ARG A 85 -4.16 -0.72 14.80
CA ARG A 85 -3.92 0.59 15.42
C ARG A 85 -4.46 0.67 16.84
N ALA A 86 -5.61 0.04 17.13
CA ALA A 86 -6.20 0.03 18.46
C ALA A 86 -5.35 -0.76 19.50
N ARG A 87 -4.48 -1.66 19.05
CA ARG A 87 -3.63 -2.50 19.92
C ARG A 87 -2.16 -2.04 19.96
N ALA A 88 -1.69 -1.34 18.93
CA ALA A 88 -0.29 -0.96 18.80
C ALA A 88 0.07 0.24 19.69
N GLN A 89 1.31 0.24 20.19
CA GLN A 89 1.87 1.37 20.94
C GLN A 89 2.62 2.36 20.02
N CYS A 90 2.93 1.97 18.79
CA CYS A 90 3.59 2.79 17.78
C CYS A 90 2.62 3.18 16.66
N PRO A 91 2.97 4.15 15.78
CA PRO A 91 2.14 4.51 14.63
C PRO A 91 1.88 3.29 13.73
N VAL A 92 0.62 3.16 13.30
CA VAL A 92 0.19 2.12 12.36
C VAL A 92 -0.40 2.78 11.13
N LEU A 93 0.14 2.44 9.96
CA LEU A 93 -0.28 2.96 8.67
C LEU A 93 -0.71 1.81 7.75
N GLY A 94 -1.66 2.07 6.88
CA GLY A 94 -1.93 1.21 5.72
C GLY A 94 -1.31 1.82 4.48
N ILE A 95 -0.90 0.99 3.52
CA ILE A 95 -0.28 1.49 2.29
C ILE A 95 -1.29 2.25 1.40
N GLY A 96 -2.57 1.90 1.46
CA GLY A 96 -3.65 2.64 0.80
C GLY A 96 -3.79 4.02 1.41
N GLN A 97 -4.04 4.08 2.71
CA GLN A 97 -4.18 5.32 3.48
C GLN A 97 -2.98 6.24 3.26
N ALA A 98 -1.76 5.71 3.43
CA ALA A 98 -0.54 6.49 3.26
C ALA A 98 -0.43 7.09 1.85
N SER A 99 -0.80 6.33 0.82
CA SER A 99 -0.78 6.80 -0.56
C SER A 99 -1.78 7.92 -0.82
N TYR A 100 -2.98 7.88 -0.23
CA TYR A 100 -3.98 8.95 -0.37
C TYR A 100 -3.48 10.25 0.26
N HIS A 101 -2.94 10.18 1.47
CA HIS A 101 -2.33 11.35 2.14
C HIS A 101 -1.16 11.91 1.33
N PHE A 102 -0.30 11.03 0.81
CA PHE A 102 0.85 11.44 0.02
C PHE A 102 0.44 12.10 -1.31
N ALA A 103 -0.59 11.56 -1.98
CA ALA A 103 -1.15 12.14 -3.19
C ALA A 103 -1.74 13.53 -2.93
N ALA A 104 -2.55 13.68 -1.88
CA ALA A 104 -3.18 14.95 -1.53
C ALA A 104 -2.16 16.07 -1.22
N LEU A 105 -1.02 15.74 -0.59
CA LEU A 105 0.04 16.69 -0.28
C LEU A 105 0.77 17.23 -1.52
N GLN A 106 0.74 16.49 -2.63
CA GLN A 106 1.38 16.92 -3.87
C GLN A 106 0.50 17.89 -4.66
N GLY A 107 -0.68 18.19 -4.12
CA GLY A 107 -1.72 18.98 -4.76
C GLY A 107 -2.38 18.17 -5.87
N THR A 108 -3.58 18.62 -6.29
CA THR A 108 -4.33 18.15 -7.46
C THR A 108 -5.14 16.85 -7.29
N CYS A 109 -5.84 16.42 -8.35
CA CYS A 109 -6.77 15.29 -8.33
C CYS A 109 -6.01 13.98 -8.60
N PHE A 110 -6.23 12.95 -7.78
CA PHE A 110 -5.60 11.64 -7.99
C PHE A 110 -6.60 10.59 -8.45
N ALA A 111 -6.12 9.55 -9.13
CA ALA A 111 -6.88 8.33 -9.38
C ALA A 111 -6.19 7.11 -8.74
N VAL A 112 -6.95 6.04 -8.51
CA VAL A 112 -6.41 4.75 -8.07
C VAL A 112 -6.60 3.72 -9.17
N LEU A 113 -5.51 3.04 -9.53
CA LEU A 113 -5.52 1.89 -10.43
C LEU A 113 -5.30 0.60 -9.63
N THR A 114 -6.36 -0.17 -9.40
CA THR A 114 -6.32 -1.42 -8.64
C THR A 114 -6.27 -2.67 -9.53
N SER A 115 -6.18 -3.84 -8.90
CA SER A 115 -6.10 -5.17 -9.54
C SER A 115 -7.42 -5.61 -10.16
N VAL A 116 -8.43 -5.85 -9.32
CA VAL A 116 -9.70 -6.50 -9.66
C VAL A 116 -10.90 -5.63 -9.30
N ASP A 117 -12.00 -5.77 -10.05
CA ASP A 117 -13.20 -4.93 -9.89
C ASP A 117 -13.86 -5.09 -8.52
N VAL A 118 -13.77 -6.27 -7.90
CA VAL A 118 -14.34 -6.57 -6.59
C VAL A 118 -13.70 -5.75 -5.44
N ALA A 119 -12.48 -5.24 -5.64
CA ALA A 119 -11.82 -4.34 -4.69
C ALA A 119 -12.30 -2.89 -4.80
N ILE A 120 -12.90 -2.48 -5.94
CA ILE A 120 -13.30 -1.08 -6.19
C ILE A 120 -14.18 -0.50 -5.07
N PRO A 121 -15.26 -1.16 -4.60
CA PRO A 121 -16.11 -0.61 -3.55
C PRO A 121 -15.38 -0.44 -2.21
N VAL A 122 -14.41 -1.31 -1.91
CA VAL A 122 -13.57 -1.19 -0.71
C VAL A 122 -12.71 0.06 -0.79
N LEU A 123 -12.02 0.26 -1.91
CA LEU A 123 -11.12 1.38 -2.10
C LEU A 123 -11.85 2.73 -2.16
N GLU A 124 -12.98 2.80 -2.86
CA GLU A 124 -13.83 4.00 -2.86
C GLU A 124 -14.37 4.31 -1.44
N GLY A 125 -14.72 3.27 -0.68
CA GLY A 125 -15.08 3.38 0.73
C GLY A 125 -13.94 3.98 1.56
N ASN A 126 -12.73 3.44 1.41
CA ASN A 126 -11.54 3.91 2.12
C ASN A 126 -11.19 5.36 1.76
N ILE A 127 -11.21 5.73 0.48
CA ILE A 127 -10.98 7.10 0.00
C ILE A 127 -11.96 8.07 0.68
N ARG A 128 -13.26 7.71 0.72
CA ARG A 128 -14.30 8.54 1.35
C ARG A 128 -14.09 8.66 2.86
N GLN A 129 -13.83 7.55 3.54
CA GLN A 129 -13.60 7.53 4.99
C GLN A 129 -12.37 8.35 5.40
N ASN A 130 -11.34 8.39 4.54
CA ASN A 130 -10.15 9.21 4.75
C ASN A 130 -10.32 10.68 4.29
N GLY A 131 -11.50 11.07 3.77
CA GLY A 131 -11.82 12.46 3.42
C GLY A 131 -11.33 12.93 2.05
N PHE A 132 -11.01 12.01 1.14
CA PHE A 132 -10.42 12.34 -0.17
C PHE A 132 -11.39 12.26 -1.36
N ALA A 133 -12.69 12.05 -1.11
CA ALA A 133 -13.69 11.85 -2.17
C ALA A 133 -13.74 13.01 -3.20
N GLU A 134 -13.57 14.25 -2.76
CA GLU A 134 -13.63 15.45 -3.62
C GLU A 134 -12.36 15.66 -4.46
N VAL A 135 -11.26 14.98 -4.11
CA VAL A 135 -9.96 15.10 -4.77
C VAL A 135 -9.53 13.80 -5.45
N SER A 136 -10.43 12.82 -5.53
CA SER A 136 -10.20 11.53 -6.19
C SER A 136 -11.12 11.35 -7.40
N LEU A 137 -10.58 10.89 -8.52
CA LEU A 137 -11.37 10.28 -9.59
C LEU A 137 -11.89 8.89 -9.17
N PRO A 138 -12.92 8.36 -9.84
CA PRO A 138 -13.37 6.99 -9.64
C PRO A 138 -12.23 5.97 -9.74
N VAL A 139 -12.27 4.95 -8.88
CA VAL A 139 -11.26 3.89 -8.88
C VAL A 139 -11.43 3.03 -10.14
N MET A 140 -10.32 2.67 -10.77
CA MET A 140 -10.31 1.82 -11.96
C MET A 140 -9.53 0.53 -11.68
N ALA A 141 -10.02 -0.60 -12.18
CA ALA A 141 -9.29 -1.86 -12.14
C ALA A 141 -8.62 -2.18 -13.49
N CYS A 142 -7.45 -2.82 -13.45
CA CYS A 142 -6.82 -3.37 -14.65
C CYS A 142 -7.40 -4.73 -15.07
N GLY A 143 -8.13 -5.40 -14.17
CA GLY A 143 -8.74 -6.71 -14.39
C GLY A 143 -7.72 -7.85 -14.35
N LEU A 144 -6.66 -7.71 -13.54
CA LEU A 144 -5.60 -8.70 -13.38
C LEU A 144 -5.48 -9.03 -11.89
N SER A 145 -5.26 -10.30 -11.54
CA SER A 145 -5.07 -10.67 -10.14
C SER A 145 -3.79 -10.04 -9.57
N PRO A 146 -3.70 -9.86 -8.23
CA PRO A 146 -2.50 -9.33 -7.59
C PRO A 146 -1.23 -10.12 -7.94
N GLN A 147 -1.31 -11.45 -8.07
CA GLN A 147 -0.19 -12.29 -8.49
C GLN A 147 0.27 -11.97 -9.92
N VAL A 148 -0.66 -11.80 -10.86
CA VAL A 148 -0.31 -11.48 -12.26
C VAL A 148 0.32 -10.09 -12.38
N LEU A 149 -0.15 -9.15 -11.56
CA LEU A 149 0.46 -7.82 -11.44
C LEU A 149 1.87 -7.89 -10.87
N GLU A 150 2.03 -8.71 -9.83
CA GLU A 150 3.34 -8.99 -9.24
C GLU A 150 4.28 -9.55 -10.31
N ASP A 151 3.93 -10.64 -10.99
CA ASP A 151 4.79 -11.28 -12.00
C ASP A 151 5.26 -10.31 -13.10
N GLY A 152 4.40 -9.36 -13.52
CA GLY A 152 4.83 -8.20 -14.30
C GLY A 152 5.33 -8.52 -15.71
N SER A 153 4.73 -9.51 -16.38
CA SER A 153 5.01 -9.79 -17.79
C SER A 153 4.85 -8.54 -18.67
N ASP A 154 5.50 -8.49 -19.83
CA ASP A 154 5.33 -7.37 -20.78
C ASP A 154 3.86 -7.11 -21.11
N ALA A 155 3.05 -8.16 -21.24
CA ALA A 155 1.61 -8.04 -21.46
C ALA A 155 0.87 -7.45 -20.24
N THR A 156 1.24 -7.85 -19.02
CA THR A 156 0.75 -7.26 -17.76
C THR A 156 1.06 -5.77 -17.73
N LEU A 157 2.31 -5.38 -17.95
CA LEU A 157 2.74 -3.98 -17.89
C LEU A 157 2.09 -3.12 -18.99
N ALA A 158 1.93 -3.67 -20.20
CA ALA A 158 1.20 -2.99 -21.28
C ALA A 158 -0.28 -2.78 -20.93
N ARG A 159 -0.91 -3.77 -20.28
CA ARG A 159 -2.30 -3.66 -19.80
C ARG A 159 -2.43 -2.60 -18.72
N VAL A 160 -1.53 -2.59 -17.73
CA VAL A 160 -1.49 -1.55 -16.68
C VAL A 160 -1.26 -0.18 -17.31
N ARG A 161 -0.31 -0.05 -18.25
CA ARG A 161 -0.05 1.22 -18.95
C ARG A 161 -1.29 1.75 -19.66
N THR A 162 -2.02 0.89 -20.37
CA THR A 162 -3.27 1.28 -21.06
C THR A 162 -4.27 1.89 -20.07
N ARG A 163 -4.37 1.35 -18.86
CA ARG A 163 -5.27 1.90 -17.83
C ARG A 163 -4.75 3.19 -17.21
N ILE A 164 -3.44 3.34 -17.09
CA ILE A 164 -2.82 4.60 -16.70
C ILE A 164 -3.13 5.68 -17.75
N ASP A 165 -3.06 5.34 -19.05
CA ASP A 165 -3.46 6.24 -20.15
C ASP A 165 -4.94 6.65 -20.04
N ASP A 166 -5.84 5.70 -19.76
CA ASP A 166 -7.28 5.97 -19.59
C ASP A 166 -7.53 6.97 -18.44
N LEU A 167 -6.84 6.80 -17.31
CA LEU A 167 -6.96 7.69 -16.14
C LEU A 167 -6.34 9.07 -16.37
N GLU A 168 -5.20 9.13 -17.06
CA GLU A 168 -4.57 10.38 -17.49
C GLU A 168 -5.53 11.18 -18.40
N ALA A 169 -6.15 10.51 -19.37
CA ALA A 169 -7.14 11.12 -20.26
C ALA A 169 -8.42 11.58 -19.52
N ALA A 170 -8.77 10.92 -18.40
CA ALA A 170 -9.87 11.32 -17.53
C ALA A 170 -9.53 12.52 -16.61
N GLY A 171 -8.29 13.02 -16.65
CA GLY A 171 -7.86 14.19 -15.89
C GLY A 171 -7.18 13.87 -14.56
N ALA A 172 -6.68 12.66 -14.35
CA ALA A 172 -5.86 12.36 -13.19
C ALA A 172 -4.52 13.10 -13.28
N ASP A 173 -4.18 13.89 -12.28
CA ASP A 173 -2.88 14.58 -12.20
C ASP A 173 -1.80 13.68 -11.59
N SER A 174 -2.22 12.74 -10.75
CA SER A 174 -1.40 11.65 -10.23
C SER A 174 -2.22 10.35 -10.17
N ILE A 175 -1.53 9.22 -10.25
CA ILE A 175 -2.15 7.89 -10.21
C ILE A 175 -1.46 7.07 -9.12
N ILE A 176 -2.27 6.58 -8.19
CA ILE A 176 -1.84 5.65 -7.16
C ILE A 176 -1.95 4.23 -7.71
N LEU A 177 -0.87 3.48 -7.58
CA LEU A 177 -0.85 2.07 -7.91
C LEU A 177 -1.46 1.27 -6.74
N GLY A 178 -2.67 0.79 -6.94
CA GLY A 178 -3.56 0.23 -5.92
C GLY A 178 -3.27 -1.20 -5.50
N CYS A 179 -2.03 -1.67 -5.61
CA CYS A 179 -1.64 -3.02 -5.24
C CYS A 179 -0.14 -3.09 -4.92
N ALA A 180 0.23 -3.70 -3.80
CA ALA A 180 1.64 -3.90 -3.43
C ALA A 180 2.43 -4.67 -4.52
N GLY A 181 1.78 -5.57 -5.27
CA GLY A 181 2.40 -6.30 -6.39
C GLY A 181 2.91 -5.40 -7.52
N THR A 182 2.40 -4.17 -7.64
CA THR A 182 2.87 -3.21 -8.67
C THR A 182 4.06 -2.37 -8.22
N SER A 183 4.46 -2.46 -6.96
CA SER A 183 5.50 -1.63 -6.34
C SER A 183 6.83 -1.70 -7.09
N ARG A 184 7.34 -2.92 -7.35
CA ARG A 184 8.59 -3.12 -8.12
C ARG A 184 8.53 -2.66 -9.58
N HIS A 185 7.34 -2.50 -10.14
CA HIS A 185 7.13 -2.11 -11.54
C HIS A 185 6.93 -0.61 -11.72
N ARG A 186 6.81 0.13 -10.62
CA ARG A 186 6.52 1.56 -10.64
C ARG A 186 7.50 2.35 -11.48
N GLU A 187 8.80 2.06 -11.41
CA GLU A 187 9.81 2.78 -12.20
C GLU A 187 9.67 2.53 -13.71
N ILE A 188 9.42 1.28 -14.10
CA ILE A 188 9.25 0.89 -15.50
C ILE A 188 8.01 1.58 -16.07
N LEU A 189 6.89 1.56 -15.33
CA LEU A 189 5.67 2.25 -15.71
C LEU A 189 5.85 3.77 -15.75
N GLN A 190 6.58 4.36 -14.79
CA GLN A 190 6.79 5.81 -14.72
C GLN A 190 7.57 6.34 -15.92
N ARG A 191 8.53 5.58 -16.47
CA ARG A 191 9.33 6.00 -17.65
C ARG A 191 8.49 6.30 -18.89
N THR A 192 7.33 5.67 -19.00
CA THR A 192 6.41 5.84 -20.13
C THR A 192 5.15 6.61 -19.74
N THR A 193 5.05 7.09 -18.50
CA THR A 193 3.91 7.83 -17.96
C THR A 193 4.25 9.29 -17.72
N LYS A 194 3.38 10.21 -18.15
CA LYS A 194 3.56 11.65 -17.93
C LYS A 194 3.11 12.09 -16.54
N VAL A 195 2.02 11.53 -16.06
CA VAL A 195 1.51 11.78 -14.71
C VAL A 195 2.34 11.06 -13.67
N ARG A 196 2.28 11.53 -12.43
CA ARG A 196 3.07 10.94 -11.36
C ARG A 196 2.44 9.64 -10.88
N LEU A 197 3.24 8.57 -10.84
CA LEU A 197 2.86 7.31 -10.23
C LEU A 197 3.29 7.27 -8.77
N ILE A 198 2.32 7.01 -7.90
CA ILE A 198 2.47 6.92 -6.44
C ILE A 198 2.41 5.45 -6.04
N ASP A 199 3.41 5.03 -5.27
CA ASP A 199 3.49 3.69 -4.68
C ASP A 199 3.15 3.79 -3.19
N GLY A 200 2.16 3.02 -2.76
CA GLY A 200 1.71 2.98 -1.37
C GLY A 200 2.76 2.45 -0.39
N VAL A 201 3.63 1.53 -0.81
CA VAL A 201 4.73 1.05 0.04
C VAL A 201 5.69 2.19 0.32
N ARG A 202 6.15 2.90 -0.73
CA ARG A 202 7.06 4.04 -0.58
C ARG A 202 6.43 5.17 0.23
N ALA A 203 5.16 5.50 -0.05
CA ALA A 203 4.40 6.50 0.68
C ALA A 203 4.31 6.16 2.19
N ALA A 204 3.97 4.91 2.51
CA ALA A 204 3.92 4.44 3.89
C ALA A 204 5.29 4.50 4.56
N THR A 205 6.36 4.12 3.86
CA THR A 205 7.73 4.21 4.40
C THR A 205 8.09 5.65 4.77
N TRP A 206 7.95 6.61 3.85
CA TRP A 206 8.27 8.02 4.12
C TRP A 206 7.46 8.58 5.29
N LEU A 207 6.15 8.34 5.31
CA LEU A 207 5.27 8.85 6.37
C LEU A 207 5.56 8.18 7.72
N ALA A 208 5.91 6.89 7.74
CA ALA A 208 6.35 6.21 8.95
C ALA A 208 7.64 6.84 9.50
N GLY A 209 8.63 7.12 8.65
CA GLY A 209 9.85 7.80 9.06
C GLY A 209 9.58 9.17 9.68
N ALA A 210 8.70 9.97 9.06
CA ALA A 210 8.30 11.27 9.60
C ALA A 210 7.63 11.15 10.98
N LEU A 211 6.73 10.19 11.17
CA LEU A 211 6.03 9.97 12.45
C LEU A 211 6.96 9.44 13.55
N ILE A 212 7.95 8.61 13.21
CA ILE A 212 8.96 8.13 14.16
C ILE A 212 9.84 9.29 14.65
N ALA A 213 10.27 10.16 13.72
CA ALA A 213 11.07 11.33 14.05
C ALA A 213 10.30 12.30 14.98
N GLU A 214 9.02 12.53 14.70
CA GLU A 214 8.15 13.41 15.50
C GLU A 214 7.97 12.90 16.93
N ARG A 215 7.73 11.61 17.13
CA ARG A 215 7.63 11.01 18.49
C ARG A 215 8.91 11.14 19.30
N THR A 216 10.07 11.06 18.63
CA THR A 216 11.36 11.23 19.30
C THR A 216 11.50 12.65 19.86
N PHE A 217 10.95 13.64 19.14
CA PHE A 217 10.94 15.05 19.58
C PHE A 217 9.99 15.30 20.76
N GLN A 218 8.86 14.60 20.85
CA GLN A 218 7.94 14.72 22.00
C GLN A 218 8.47 14.06 23.29
N ALA A 219 9.40 13.11 23.19
CA ALA A 219 9.95 12.37 24.31
C ALA A 219 11.23 13.00 24.91
N SER A 220 11.78 14.03 24.27
CA SER A 220 12.98 14.78 24.68
C SER A 220 12.63 16.09 25.38
#